data_AF-A0A2H9PF02-F1
#
_entry.id   AF-A0A2H9PF02-F1
#
_cell.length_a   1.000
_cell.length_b   1.000
_cell.length_c   1.000
_cell.angle_alpha   90.00
_cell.angle_beta   90.00
_cell.angle_gamma   90.00
#
_symmetry.space_group_name_H-M   'P 1'
#
loop_
_entity.id
_entity.type
_entity.pdbx_description
1 polymer ?
#
loop_
_entity_poly.entity_id
_entity_poly.type
_entity_poly.pdbx_seq_one_letter_code
_entity_poly.pdbx_strand_id
1 'polypeptide(L)'
;MKKILLLILLLFVCFSYCLIYTINNACAEGDIVNDLRNLNPAAGLEYAEVDNMKQVVLIMLYTTERKNLSQDMQIFASETKNFLVEFNKIYLGSKKGDLTAKESAIRDCANLRTQIPKNPKYIEEIDAVESANVLLNKFIYDNAMFFENLGNNENITRKKISYYKNASLGYELCEEGILATSLKVLAEETEKKYNKDMTKADGLVKNGLSELNLTNITTGNVENVSMSEKIDAIVKFGSAREKFSDASTIYKSHNEDELANECKEKTDEIDKIMPALQSDAFGFLFLISMAFFLVITYLFLRISEWKKAIYDVSLGDEILGKV
;
A
#
# COMPACT_ATOMS: atom_id res chain seq x y z
N MET A 1 -8.77 58.39 -43.35
CA MET A 1 -8.95 58.39 -41.88
C MET A 1 -8.69 57.05 -41.20
N LYS A 2 -9.12 55.88 -41.73
CA LYS A 2 -8.89 54.57 -41.08
C LYS A 2 -7.41 54.17 -40.87
N LYS A 3 -6.49 54.55 -41.78
CA LYS A 3 -5.06 54.21 -41.67
C LYS A 3 -4.31 54.95 -40.55
N ILE A 4 -4.72 56.18 -40.23
CA ILE A 4 -4.11 56.98 -39.15
C ILE A 4 -4.53 56.43 -37.79
N LEU A 5 -5.79 56.00 -37.65
CA LEU A 5 -6.31 55.39 -36.43
C LEU A 5 -5.59 54.08 -36.09
N LEU A 6 -5.27 53.27 -37.11
CA LEU A 6 -4.55 51.99 -36.92
C LEU A 6 -3.11 52.20 -36.45
N LEU A 7 -2.43 53.24 -36.97
CA LEU A 7 -1.05 53.55 -36.60
C LEU A 7 -0.94 54.07 -35.15
N ILE A 8 -1.93 54.87 -34.72
CA ILE A 8 -2.02 55.37 -33.34
C ILE A 8 -2.31 54.22 -32.36
N LEU A 9 -3.17 53.25 -32.76
CA LEU A 9 -3.45 52.07 -31.93
C LEU A 9 -2.22 51.18 -31.76
N LEU A 10 -1.43 50.98 -32.83
CA LEU A 10 -0.18 50.22 -32.79
C LEU A 10 0.89 50.90 -31.92
N LEU A 11 0.98 52.23 -32.00
CA LEU A 11 1.84 53.02 -31.11
C LEU A 11 1.39 52.90 -29.65
N PHE A 12 0.09 52.91 -29.37
CA PHE A 12 -0.44 52.72 -28.01
C PHE A 12 -0.19 51.31 -27.47
N VAL A 13 -0.29 50.27 -28.30
CA VAL A 13 0.02 48.89 -27.90
C VAL A 13 1.52 48.74 -27.63
N CYS A 14 2.40 49.29 -28.47
CA CYS A 14 3.84 49.28 -28.23
C CYS A 14 4.24 50.13 -27.01
N PHE A 15 3.63 51.30 -26.80
CA PHE A 15 3.87 52.11 -25.61
C PHE A 15 3.34 51.44 -24.34
N SER A 16 2.22 50.71 -24.42
CA SER A 16 1.68 49.94 -23.29
C SER A 16 2.56 48.73 -22.95
N TYR A 17 3.16 48.06 -23.93
CA TYR A 17 4.14 47.00 -23.68
C TYR A 17 5.45 47.54 -23.09
N CYS A 18 5.92 48.71 -23.56
CA CYS A 18 7.07 49.38 -22.94
C CYS A 18 6.75 49.86 -21.53
N LEU A 19 5.57 50.44 -21.29
CA LEU A 19 5.12 50.85 -19.95
C LEU A 19 4.90 49.68 -19.01
N ILE A 20 4.37 48.54 -19.45
CA ILE A 20 4.25 47.33 -18.62
C ILE A 20 5.64 46.74 -18.30
N TYR A 21 6.60 46.85 -19.22
CA TYR A 21 7.98 46.42 -18.96
C TYR A 21 8.74 47.39 -18.03
N THR A 22 8.47 48.71 -18.08
CA THR A 22 9.09 49.70 -17.16
C THR A 22 8.34 49.90 -15.84
N ILE A 23 7.03 49.64 -15.75
CA ILE A 23 6.26 49.73 -14.51
C ILE A 23 6.50 48.50 -13.62
N ASN A 24 6.87 47.36 -14.19
CA ASN A 24 7.41 46.24 -13.41
C ASN A 24 8.81 46.51 -12.83
N ASN A 25 9.46 47.63 -13.19
CA ASN A 25 10.87 47.86 -12.87
C ASN A 25 11.16 49.17 -12.11
N ALA A 26 10.14 49.88 -11.59
CA ALA A 26 10.35 51.19 -10.96
C ALA A 26 9.55 51.49 -9.68
N CYS A 27 8.78 50.55 -9.12
CA CYS A 27 8.01 50.80 -7.88
C CYS A 27 7.77 49.55 -7.02
N ALA A 28 8.78 48.68 -6.92
CA ALA A 28 8.87 47.65 -5.90
C ALA A 28 10.32 47.49 -5.41
N GLU A 29 11.02 48.61 -5.21
CA GLU A 29 12.15 48.64 -4.25
C GLU A 29 11.56 48.55 -2.83
N GLY A 30 10.92 47.43 -2.51
CA GLY A 30 10.90 46.97 -1.14
C GLY A 30 12.36 46.77 -0.78
N ASP A 31 12.83 47.43 0.28
CA ASP A 31 14.22 47.34 0.73
C ASP A 31 14.53 45.85 0.96
N ILE A 32 15.15 45.18 -0.02
CA ILE A 32 15.40 43.73 -0.02
C ILE A 32 16.18 43.32 1.21
N VAL A 33 16.98 44.25 1.75
CA VAL A 33 17.67 44.13 3.04
C VAL A 33 16.67 44.00 4.19
N ASN A 34 15.66 44.89 4.26
CA ASN A 34 14.61 44.79 5.29
C ASN A 34 13.75 43.55 5.09
N ASP A 35 13.43 43.19 3.86
CA ASP A 35 12.64 42.00 3.56
C ASP A 35 13.36 40.72 4.03
N LEU A 36 14.64 40.55 3.70
CA LEU A 36 15.45 39.43 4.16
C LEU A 36 15.69 39.48 5.68
N ARG A 37 15.93 40.66 6.24
CA ARG A 37 16.13 40.84 7.68
C ARG A 37 14.91 40.41 8.50
N ASN A 38 13.72 40.76 8.02
CA ASN A 38 12.45 40.43 8.67
C ASN A 38 11.95 39.03 8.33
N LEU A 39 12.59 38.34 7.38
CA LEU A 39 12.28 36.95 7.06
C LEU A 39 12.70 36.05 8.23
N ASN A 40 11.71 35.44 8.88
CA ASN A 40 11.92 34.47 9.96
C ASN A 40 11.23 33.16 9.61
N PRO A 41 11.84 32.33 8.75
CA PRO A 41 11.29 31.03 8.39
C PRO A 41 11.31 30.11 9.61
N ALA A 42 10.19 29.44 9.89
CA ALA A 42 10.08 28.48 10.98
C ALA A 42 11.06 27.30 10.81
N ALA A 43 11.41 26.97 9.56
CA ALA A 43 12.38 25.93 9.24
C ALA A 43 13.78 26.24 9.79
N GLY A 44 14.14 27.50 10.04
CA GLY A 44 15.44 27.88 10.61
C GLY A 44 15.69 27.36 12.03
N LEU A 45 14.64 26.96 12.75
CA LEU A 45 14.77 26.33 14.07
C LEU A 45 15.36 24.92 14.01
N GLU A 46 15.16 24.20 12.89
CA GLU A 46 15.63 22.82 12.70
C GLU A 46 16.79 22.74 11.70
N TYR A 47 16.80 23.64 10.71
CA TYR A 47 17.78 23.67 9.64
C TYR A 47 18.59 24.97 9.68
N ALA A 48 19.78 24.89 10.29
CA ALA A 48 20.70 26.03 10.41
C ALA A 48 21.09 26.65 9.06
N GLU A 49 21.04 25.86 7.98
CA GLU A 49 21.34 26.29 6.62
C GLU A 49 20.41 27.42 6.14
N VAL A 50 19.16 27.45 6.62
CA VAL A 50 18.20 28.55 6.36
C VAL A 50 18.72 29.87 6.88
N ASP A 51 19.21 29.89 8.13
CA ASP A 51 19.76 31.10 8.74
C ASP A 51 21.12 31.44 8.15
N ASN A 52 21.96 30.47 7.81
CA ASN A 52 23.23 30.69 7.13
C ASN A 52 23.03 31.43 5.80
N MET A 53 22.13 30.94 4.93
CA MET A 53 21.81 31.61 3.66
C MET A 53 21.34 33.05 3.88
N LYS A 54 20.43 33.26 4.83
CA LYS A 54 19.91 34.58 5.16
C LYS A 54 21.01 35.53 5.62
N GLN A 55 21.88 35.08 6.53
CA GLN A 55 22.95 35.91 7.09
C GLN A 55 24.02 36.23 6.06
N VAL A 56 24.45 35.25 5.26
CA VAL A 56 25.48 35.44 4.22
C VAL A 56 25.03 36.46 3.17
N VAL A 57 23.77 36.38 2.72
CA VAL A 57 23.23 37.37 1.78
C VAL A 57 23.07 38.75 2.43
N LEU A 58 22.63 38.82 3.69
CA LEU A 58 22.58 40.11 4.41
C LEU A 58 23.97 40.73 4.57
N ILE A 59 25.00 39.93 4.88
CA ILE A 59 26.40 40.39 4.96
C ILE A 59 26.82 41.00 3.61
N MET A 60 26.61 40.28 2.50
CA MET A 60 26.90 40.78 1.15
C MET A 60 26.23 42.14 0.87
N LEU A 61 24.96 42.28 1.24
CA LEU A 61 24.20 43.52 1.05
C LEU A 61 24.67 44.67 1.95
N TYR A 62 25.19 44.37 3.16
CA TYR A 62 25.68 45.39 4.10
C TYR A 62 27.14 45.79 3.87
N THR A 63 27.98 44.90 3.35
CA THR A 63 29.40 45.17 3.07
C THR A 63 29.59 45.95 1.76
N THR A 64 28.57 45.98 0.90
CA THR A 64 28.54 46.78 -0.32
C THR A 64 27.89 48.14 -0.07
N GLU A 65 28.56 49.26 -0.37
CA GLU A 65 27.94 50.58 -0.29
C GLU A 65 26.66 50.61 -1.14
N ARG A 66 25.52 51.10 -0.61
CA ARG A 66 24.21 51.06 -1.29
C ARG A 66 24.22 51.59 -2.73
N LYS A 67 25.03 52.62 -3.02
CA LYS A 67 25.18 53.22 -4.36
C LYS A 67 25.94 52.34 -5.37
N ASN A 68 26.67 51.33 -4.89
CA ASN A 68 27.49 50.40 -5.67
C ASN A 68 26.86 49.00 -5.75
N LEU A 69 25.64 48.83 -5.23
CA LEU A 69 24.96 47.55 -5.18
C LEU A 69 24.46 47.21 -6.60
N SER A 70 25.09 46.20 -7.21
CA SER A 70 24.81 45.85 -8.60
C SER A 70 23.41 45.25 -8.74
N GLN A 71 22.84 45.34 -9.94
CA GLN A 71 21.54 44.72 -10.24
C GLN A 71 21.58 43.21 -10.01
N ASP A 72 22.72 42.56 -10.30
CA ASP A 72 22.90 41.12 -10.10
C ASP A 72 22.82 40.72 -8.62
N MET A 73 23.45 41.50 -7.72
CA MET A 73 23.36 41.25 -6.27
C MET A 73 21.91 41.37 -5.76
N GLN A 74 21.14 42.32 -6.29
CA GLN A 74 19.74 42.49 -5.92
C GLN A 74 18.88 41.32 -6.41
N ILE A 75 19.13 40.86 -7.64
CA ILE A 75 18.47 39.67 -8.21
C ILE A 75 18.80 38.45 -7.35
N PHE A 76 20.08 38.21 -7.04
CA PHE A 76 20.52 37.09 -6.21
C PHE A 76 19.85 37.09 -4.83
N ALA A 77 19.80 38.27 -4.17
CA ALA A 77 19.15 38.42 -2.88
C ALA A 77 17.63 38.13 -2.95
N SER A 78 16.96 38.57 -4.02
CA SER A 78 15.54 38.30 -4.26
C SER A 78 15.27 36.82 -4.54
N GLU A 79 16.10 36.16 -5.37
CA GLU A 79 16.02 34.73 -5.63
C GLU A 79 16.23 33.91 -4.34
N THR A 80 17.21 34.31 -3.51
CA THR A 80 17.45 33.68 -2.21
C THR A 80 16.24 33.82 -1.29
N LYS A 81 15.65 35.02 -1.20
CA LYS A 81 14.43 35.25 -0.42
C LYS A 81 13.29 34.33 -0.87
N ASN A 82 13.06 34.25 -2.19
CA ASN A 82 11.99 33.42 -2.75
C ASN A 82 12.22 31.93 -2.46
N PHE A 83 13.46 31.46 -2.60
CA PHE A 83 13.86 30.10 -2.25
C PHE A 83 13.57 29.80 -0.77
N LEU A 84 13.97 30.67 0.15
CA LEU A 84 13.74 30.48 1.59
C LEU A 84 12.25 30.47 1.95
N VAL A 85 11.44 31.30 1.29
CA VAL A 85 9.97 31.33 1.47
C VAL A 85 9.33 30.02 0.99
N GLU A 86 9.67 29.55 -0.20
CA GLU A 86 9.11 28.31 -0.74
C GLU A 86 9.59 27.08 0.03
N PHE A 87 10.87 27.02 0.42
CA PHE A 87 11.37 25.96 1.30
C PHE A 87 10.57 25.90 2.61
N ASN A 88 10.35 27.05 3.25
CA ASN A 88 9.60 27.10 4.50
C ASN A 88 8.14 26.68 4.34
N LYS A 89 7.52 26.95 3.19
CA LYS A 89 6.17 26.47 2.87
C LYS A 89 6.13 24.94 2.75
N ILE A 90 7.11 24.35 2.06
CA ILE A 90 7.25 22.88 1.95
C ILE A 90 7.44 22.27 3.34
N TYR A 91 8.35 22.83 4.14
CA TYR A 91 8.62 22.40 5.52
C TYR A 91 7.37 22.46 6.40
N LEU A 92 6.63 23.58 6.39
CA LEU A 92 5.40 23.72 7.17
C LEU A 92 4.31 22.74 6.70
N GLY A 93 4.23 22.49 5.40
CA GLY A 93 3.35 21.48 4.82
C GLY A 93 3.68 20.07 5.33
N SER A 94 4.96 19.70 5.34
CA SER A 94 5.41 18.37 5.78
C SER A 94 5.29 18.15 7.29
N LYS A 95 5.32 19.22 8.10
CA LYS A 95 5.15 19.16 9.56
C LYS A 95 3.69 19.08 10.00
N LYS A 96 2.79 19.79 9.33
CA LYS A 96 1.37 19.84 9.68
C LYS A 96 0.52 18.81 8.95
N GLY A 97 1.00 18.31 7.82
CA GLY A 97 0.27 17.39 6.96
C GLY A 97 0.37 15.93 7.38
N ASP A 98 -0.38 15.09 6.66
CA ASP A 98 -0.37 13.64 6.81
C ASP A 98 0.85 12.98 6.12
N LEU A 99 0.88 11.65 6.08
CA LEU A 99 1.94 10.89 5.42
C LEU A 99 2.08 11.25 3.93
N THR A 100 0.98 11.55 3.26
CA THR A 100 0.97 11.96 1.85
C THR A 100 1.64 13.33 1.67
N ALA A 101 1.41 14.26 2.59
CA ALA A 101 2.09 15.54 2.60
C ALA A 101 3.61 15.39 2.78
N LYS A 102 4.06 14.47 3.64
CA LYS A 102 5.50 14.16 3.79
C LYS A 102 6.11 13.54 2.52
N GLU A 103 5.37 12.67 1.84
CA GLU A 103 5.81 12.09 0.56
C GLU A 103 5.93 13.17 -0.52
N SER A 104 4.94 14.05 -0.63
CA SER A 104 4.98 15.16 -1.60
C SER A 104 6.10 16.13 -1.29
N ALA A 105 6.38 16.40 0.00
CA ALA A 105 7.46 17.28 0.41
C ALA A 105 8.85 16.82 -0.07
N ILE A 106 9.12 15.51 -0.17
CA ILE A 106 10.36 14.99 -0.75
C ILE A 106 10.52 15.46 -2.21
N ARG A 107 9.46 15.29 -3.02
CA ARG A 107 9.48 15.66 -4.44
C ARG A 107 9.49 17.16 -4.64
N ASP A 108 8.69 17.90 -3.86
CA ASP A 108 8.62 19.36 -3.93
C ASP A 108 9.97 19.98 -3.55
N CYS A 109 10.63 19.43 -2.52
CA CYS A 109 11.97 19.86 -2.11
C CYS A 109 13.03 19.53 -3.19
N ALA A 110 12.95 18.37 -3.84
CA ALA A 110 13.83 18.05 -4.95
C ALA A 110 13.62 18.99 -6.15
N ASN A 111 12.37 19.34 -6.47
CA ASN A 111 12.04 20.31 -7.51
C ASN A 111 12.52 21.73 -7.17
N LEU A 112 12.56 22.09 -5.89
CA LEU A 112 13.05 23.38 -5.41
C LEU A 112 14.52 23.62 -5.75
N ARG A 113 15.32 22.57 -6.02
CA ARG A 113 16.69 22.70 -6.54
C ARG A 113 16.78 23.60 -7.77
N THR A 114 15.75 23.60 -8.62
CA THR A 114 15.72 24.42 -9.84
C THR A 114 15.64 25.93 -9.56
N GLN A 115 15.23 26.31 -8.35
CA GLN A 115 15.10 27.69 -7.86
C GLN A 115 16.30 28.13 -7.02
N ILE A 116 17.33 27.29 -6.85
CA ILE A 116 18.59 27.74 -6.25
C ILE A 116 19.16 28.85 -7.14
N PRO A 117 19.55 30.01 -6.57
CA PRO A 117 20.12 31.11 -7.32
C PRO A 117 21.27 30.67 -8.23
N LYS A 118 21.27 31.16 -9.48
CA LYS A 118 22.21 30.72 -10.51
C LYS A 118 23.32 31.73 -10.74
N ASN A 119 24.49 31.24 -11.14
CA ASN A 119 25.67 32.04 -11.49
C ASN A 119 26.21 32.92 -10.34
N PRO A 120 26.56 32.34 -9.17
CA PRO A 120 27.15 33.11 -8.09
C PRO A 120 28.49 33.72 -8.54
N LYS A 121 28.69 35.01 -8.27
CA LYS A 121 29.87 35.81 -8.63
C LYS A 121 30.76 36.12 -7.43
N TYR A 122 30.16 36.24 -6.24
CA TYR A 122 30.84 36.58 -5.00
C TYR A 122 30.94 35.35 -4.08
N ILE A 123 31.90 35.35 -3.16
CA ILE A 123 32.11 34.21 -2.26
C ILE A 123 30.86 33.96 -1.40
N GLU A 124 30.21 35.03 -0.94
CA GLU A 124 28.95 34.96 -0.20
C GLU A 124 27.82 34.31 -1.03
N GLU A 125 27.76 34.58 -2.33
CA GLU A 125 26.77 33.96 -3.21
C GLU A 125 27.04 32.47 -3.39
N ILE A 126 28.31 32.07 -3.48
CA ILE A 126 28.72 30.66 -3.56
C ILE A 126 28.33 29.93 -2.27
N ASP A 127 28.65 30.50 -1.11
CA ASP A 127 28.35 29.92 0.20
C ASP A 127 26.83 29.76 0.43
N ALA A 128 26.02 30.73 -0.05
CA ALA A 128 24.57 30.65 0.00
C ALA A 128 24.01 29.54 -0.91
N VAL A 129 24.57 29.36 -2.10
CA VAL A 129 24.20 28.27 -3.02
C VAL A 129 24.59 26.90 -2.45
N GLU A 130 25.76 26.79 -1.84
CA GLU A 130 26.18 25.55 -1.16
C GLU A 130 25.24 25.22 0.01
N SER A 131 24.95 26.22 0.86
CA SER A 131 24.01 26.08 1.97
C SER A 131 22.62 25.65 1.49
N ALA A 132 22.15 26.16 0.34
CA ALA A 132 20.88 25.75 -0.26
C ALA A 132 20.89 24.26 -0.64
N ASN A 133 21.96 23.78 -1.27
CA ASN A 133 22.08 22.36 -1.63
C ASN A 133 22.12 21.45 -0.39
N VAL A 134 22.91 21.83 0.62
CA VAL A 134 22.99 21.09 1.89
C VAL A 134 21.62 21.05 2.57
N LEU A 135 20.89 22.18 2.60
CA LEU A 135 19.55 22.28 3.17
C LEU A 135 18.58 21.29 2.51
N LEU A 136 18.51 21.29 1.18
CA LEU A 136 17.59 20.42 0.44
C LEU A 136 17.95 18.94 0.65
N ASN A 137 19.24 18.59 0.59
CA ASN A 137 19.72 17.24 0.83
C ASN A 137 19.32 16.74 2.23
N LYS A 138 19.60 17.56 3.24
CA LYS A 138 19.32 17.23 4.64
C LYS A 138 17.82 17.08 4.91
N PHE A 139 17.00 18.00 4.40
CA PHE A 139 15.54 17.89 4.55
C PHE A 139 14.98 16.63 3.87
N ILE A 140 15.44 16.32 2.65
CA ILE A 140 15.03 15.10 1.94
C ILE A 140 15.48 13.86 2.72
N TYR A 141 16.71 13.84 3.20
CA TYR A 141 17.28 12.76 4.00
C TYR A 141 16.50 12.51 5.29
N ASP A 142 16.16 13.56 6.05
CA ASP A 142 15.38 13.43 7.29
C ASP A 142 14.00 12.81 7.03
N ASN A 143 13.33 13.19 5.93
CA ASN A 143 12.05 12.61 5.55
C ASN A 143 12.22 11.17 5.02
N ALA A 144 13.30 10.86 4.31
CA ALA A 144 13.62 9.49 3.89
C ALA A 144 13.82 8.58 5.10
N MET A 145 14.60 9.01 6.09
CA MET A 145 14.83 8.29 7.33
C MET A 145 13.54 8.12 8.14
N PHE A 146 12.66 9.11 8.15
CA PHE A 146 11.33 8.98 8.76
C PHE A 146 10.54 7.82 8.13
N PHE A 147 10.49 7.73 6.80
CA PHE A 147 9.81 6.63 6.11
C PHE A 147 10.51 5.28 6.31
N GLU A 148 11.84 5.24 6.35
CA GLU A 148 12.58 4.02 6.68
C GLU A 148 12.21 3.51 8.07
N ASN A 149 12.17 4.40 9.07
CA ASN A 149 11.77 4.07 10.43
C ASN A 149 10.31 3.58 10.50
N LEU A 150 9.39 4.16 9.71
CA LEU A 150 8.03 3.64 9.59
C LEU A 150 8.03 2.23 8.99
N GLY A 151 8.76 2.00 7.90
CA GLY A 151 8.87 0.68 7.26
C GLY A 151 9.45 -0.39 8.19
N ASN A 152 10.42 -0.03 9.02
CA ASN A 152 11.05 -0.94 9.97
C ASN A 152 10.10 -1.37 11.11
N ASN A 153 9.14 -0.51 11.46
CA ASN A 153 8.17 -0.76 12.55
C ASN A 153 6.78 -1.16 12.05
N GLU A 154 6.54 -1.18 10.74
CA GLU A 154 5.25 -1.52 10.15
C GLU A 154 5.08 -3.05 10.03
N ASN A 155 3.93 -3.52 10.48
CA ASN A 155 3.56 -4.94 10.47
C ASN A 155 2.75 -5.30 9.21
N ILE A 156 1.98 -4.36 8.67
CA ILE A 156 1.20 -4.56 7.46
C ILE A 156 2.16 -4.54 6.26
N THR A 157 2.31 -5.71 5.61
CA THR A 157 3.34 -5.91 4.58
C THR A 157 3.21 -4.91 3.43
N ARG A 158 1.98 -4.60 3.02
CA ARG A 158 1.71 -3.64 1.95
C ARG A 158 2.17 -2.21 2.28
N LYS A 159 1.90 -1.75 3.50
CA LYS A 159 2.32 -0.42 3.97
C LYS A 159 3.84 -0.36 4.12
N LYS A 160 4.44 -1.42 4.65
CA LYS A 160 5.90 -1.57 4.76
C LYS A 160 6.61 -1.40 3.42
N ILE A 161 6.12 -2.06 2.37
CA ILE A 161 6.64 -1.91 1.00
C ILE A 161 6.54 -0.44 0.55
N SER A 162 5.38 0.20 0.78
CA SER A 162 5.18 1.61 0.41
C SER A 162 6.16 2.54 1.11
N TYR A 163 6.40 2.34 2.41
CA TYR A 163 7.35 3.15 3.18
C TYR A 163 8.79 2.98 2.70
N TYR A 164 9.22 1.74 2.41
CA TYR A 164 10.55 1.52 1.83
C TYR A 164 10.72 2.13 0.44
N LYS A 165 9.68 2.12 -0.40
CA LYS A 165 9.72 2.82 -1.70
C LYS A 165 9.87 4.33 -1.54
N ASN A 166 9.14 4.93 -0.60
CA ASN A 166 9.24 6.38 -0.33
C ASN A 166 10.60 6.77 0.26
N ALA A 167 11.13 5.96 1.18
CA ALA A 167 12.47 6.15 1.74
C ALA A 167 13.56 6.01 0.67
N SER A 168 13.48 4.97 -0.16
CA SER A 168 14.40 4.73 -1.28
C SER A 168 14.43 5.91 -2.26
N LEU A 169 13.26 6.44 -2.64
CA LEU A 169 13.15 7.64 -3.48
C LEU A 169 13.80 8.86 -2.82
N GLY A 170 13.57 9.07 -1.53
CA GLY A 170 14.21 10.17 -0.79
C GLY A 170 15.73 10.06 -0.82
N TYR A 171 16.29 8.89 -0.50
CA TYR A 171 17.73 8.66 -0.56
C TYR A 171 18.31 8.83 -1.97
N GLU A 172 17.59 8.41 -3.01
CA GLU A 172 18.00 8.64 -4.40
C GLU A 172 18.08 10.14 -4.72
N LEU A 173 17.07 10.91 -4.30
CA LEU A 173 16.97 12.35 -4.55
C LEU A 173 17.95 13.21 -3.73
N CYS A 174 18.51 12.69 -2.65
CA CYS A 174 19.58 13.33 -1.87
C CYS A 174 20.97 12.71 -2.12
N GLU A 175 21.14 11.95 -3.22
CA GLU A 175 22.42 11.38 -3.68
C GLU A 175 23.02 10.29 -2.75
N GLU A 176 22.20 9.72 -1.87
CA GLU A 176 22.56 8.59 -0.99
C GLU A 176 22.33 7.23 -1.69
N GLY A 177 23.05 7.01 -2.80
CA GLY A 177 22.78 5.90 -3.73
C GLY A 177 22.86 4.49 -3.12
N ILE A 178 23.70 4.27 -2.11
CA ILE A 178 23.84 2.97 -1.44
C ILE A 178 22.58 2.65 -0.63
N LEU A 179 22.10 3.61 0.18
CA LEU A 179 20.90 3.45 0.99
C LEU A 179 19.66 3.32 0.09
N ALA A 180 19.57 4.14 -0.95
CA ALA A 180 18.49 4.08 -1.93
C ALA A 180 18.38 2.69 -2.57
N THR A 181 19.51 2.14 -3.04
CA THR A 181 19.57 0.82 -3.68
C THR A 181 19.24 -0.30 -2.71
N SER A 182 19.77 -0.24 -1.48
CA SER A 182 19.51 -1.25 -0.45
C SER A 182 18.02 -1.35 -0.12
N LEU A 183 17.36 -0.22 0.14
CA LEU A 183 15.91 -0.21 0.42
C LEU A 183 15.07 -0.58 -0.79
N LYS A 184 15.51 -0.21 -2.01
CA LYS A 184 14.81 -0.60 -3.25
C LYS A 184 14.78 -2.12 -3.41
N VAL A 185 15.93 -2.78 -3.27
CA VAL A 185 16.02 -4.24 -3.34
C VAL A 185 15.16 -4.90 -2.25
N LEU A 186 15.24 -4.39 -1.02
CA LEU A 186 14.43 -4.90 0.09
C LEU A 186 12.92 -4.77 -0.19
N ALA A 187 12.48 -3.64 -0.72
CA ALA A 187 11.09 -3.40 -1.11
C ALA A 187 10.64 -4.35 -2.23
N GLU A 188 11.47 -4.52 -3.27
CA GLU A 188 11.18 -5.39 -4.41
C GLU A 188 11.12 -6.87 -4.02
N GLU A 189 12.03 -7.36 -3.17
CA GLU A 189 12.01 -8.72 -2.66
C GLU A 189 10.77 -8.98 -1.80
N THR A 190 10.45 -8.04 -0.91
CA THR A 190 9.25 -8.11 -0.05
C THR A 190 7.98 -8.09 -0.89
N GLU A 191 7.90 -7.22 -1.88
CA GLU A 191 6.77 -7.10 -2.81
C GLU A 191 6.60 -8.36 -3.66
N LYS A 192 7.69 -8.94 -4.17
CA LYS A 192 7.64 -10.19 -4.93
C LYS A 192 7.09 -11.34 -4.09
N LYS A 193 7.53 -11.46 -2.84
CA LYS A 193 7.01 -12.47 -1.91
C LYS A 193 5.52 -12.23 -1.62
N TYR A 194 5.17 -11.01 -1.24
CA TYR A 194 3.80 -10.61 -0.97
C TYR A 194 2.87 -10.92 -2.15
N ASN A 195 3.24 -10.50 -3.37
CA ASN A 195 2.41 -10.74 -4.57
C ASN A 195 2.22 -12.23 -4.86
N LYS A 196 3.27 -13.05 -4.66
CA LYS A 196 3.17 -14.50 -4.81
C LYS A 196 2.18 -15.10 -3.80
N ASP A 197 2.28 -14.68 -2.55
CA ASP A 197 1.43 -15.17 -1.46
C ASP A 197 -0.03 -14.71 -1.66
N MET A 198 -0.26 -13.45 -2.03
CA MET A 198 -1.59 -12.93 -2.38
C MET A 198 -2.20 -13.67 -3.57
N THR A 199 -1.43 -13.90 -4.64
CA THR A 199 -1.93 -14.66 -5.81
C THR A 199 -2.34 -16.08 -5.42
N LYS A 200 -1.59 -16.72 -4.51
CA LYS A 200 -1.93 -18.04 -3.98
C LYS A 200 -3.21 -17.99 -3.15
N ALA A 201 -3.34 -17.02 -2.24
CA ALA A 201 -4.53 -16.85 -1.40
C ALA A 201 -5.78 -16.59 -2.26
N ASP A 202 -5.70 -15.69 -3.24
CA ASP A 202 -6.80 -15.37 -4.15
C ASP A 202 -7.22 -16.60 -4.98
N GLY A 203 -6.24 -17.41 -5.41
CA GLY A 203 -6.49 -18.68 -6.07
C GLY A 203 -7.25 -19.68 -5.19
N LEU A 204 -6.88 -19.77 -3.91
CA LEU A 204 -7.58 -20.61 -2.93
C LEU A 204 -9.02 -20.12 -2.68
N VAL A 205 -9.21 -18.82 -2.47
CA VAL A 205 -10.53 -18.20 -2.28
C VAL A 205 -11.43 -18.47 -3.50
N LYS A 206 -10.92 -18.23 -4.72
CA LYS A 206 -11.67 -18.46 -5.95
C LYS A 206 -12.09 -19.91 -6.10
N ASN A 207 -11.19 -20.85 -5.80
CA ASN A 207 -11.48 -22.28 -5.88
C ASN A 207 -12.49 -22.70 -4.80
N GLY A 208 -12.37 -22.20 -3.56
CA GLY A 208 -13.33 -22.46 -2.49
C GLY A 208 -14.73 -21.94 -2.80
N LEU A 209 -14.83 -20.72 -3.33
CA LEU A 209 -16.10 -20.14 -3.80
C LEU A 209 -16.72 -20.96 -4.94
N SER A 210 -15.89 -21.43 -5.88
CA SER A 210 -16.37 -22.31 -6.97
C SER A 210 -16.99 -23.60 -6.42
N GLU A 211 -16.37 -24.22 -5.42
CA GLU A 211 -16.89 -25.45 -4.80
C GLU A 211 -18.20 -25.19 -4.04
N LEU A 212 -18.31 -24.08 -3.31
CA LEU A 212 -19.56 -23.69 -2.65
C LEU A 212 -20.69 -23.47 -3.65
N ASN A 213 -20.44 -22.69 -4.71
CA ASN A 213 -21.44 -22.39 -5.73
C ASN A 213 -21.95 -23.65 -6.46
N LEU A 214 -21.12 -24.67 -6.61
CA LEU A 214 -21.51 -25.95 -7.22
C LEU A 214 -22.45 -26.79 -6.34
N THR A 215 -22.55 -26.52 -5.04
CA THR A 215 -23.43 -27.28 -4.14
C THR A 215 -24.83 -26.70 -4.05
N ASN A 216 -24.98 -25.37 -4.11
CA ASN A 216 -26.26 -24.64 -3.92
C ASN A 216 -27.05 -25.06 -2.66
N ILE A 217 -26.34 -25.51 -1.61
CA ILE A 217 -26.91 -25.90 -0.31
C ILE A 217 -26.70 -24.76 0.69
N THR A 218 -27.75 -24.47 1.45
CA THR A 218 -27.82 -23.46 2.50
C THR A 218 -28.47 -24.06 3.74
N THR A 219 -28.36 -23.37 4.87
CA THR A 219 -29.08 -23.75 6.10
C THR A 219 -30.60 -23.86 5.90
N GLY A 220 -31.19 -23.11 4.97
CA GLY A 220 -32.63 -23.09 4.72
C GLY A 220 -33.16 -24.20 3.80
N ASN A 221 -32.28 -24.90 3.06
CA ASN A 221 -32.70 -25.96 2.14
C ASN A 221 -32.02 -27.32 2.39
N VAL A 222 -31.07 -27.41 3.32
CA VAL A 222 -30.28 -28.63 3.59
C VAL A 222 -31.14 -29.88 3.80
N GLU A 223 -32.29 -29.77 4.45
CA GLU A 223 -33.19 -30.90 4.71
C GLU A 223 -33.83 -31.48 3.43
N ASN A 224 -34.09 -30.63 2.43
CA ASN A 224 -34.82 -30.96 1.20
C ASN A 224 -33.94 -31.50 0.07
N VAL A 225 -32.62 -31.55 0.28
CA VAL A 225 -31.64 -32.01 -0.71
C VAL A 225 -31.57 -33.54 -0.73
N SER A 226 -31.35 -34.15 -1.90
CA SER A 226 -31.22 -35.61 -2.00
C SER A 226 -29.97 -36.12 -1.28
N MET A 227 -29.98 -37.37 -0.82
CA MET A 227 -28.84 -37.94 -0.09
C MET A 227 -27.56 -37.97 -0.93
N SER A 228 -27.66 -38.21 -2.24
CA SER A 228 -26.51 -38.17 -3.15
C SER A 228 -25.87 -36.78 -3.22
N GLU A 229 -26.70 -35.74 -3.29
CA GLU A 229 -26.25 -34.35 -3.29
C GLU A 229 -25.67 -33.96 -1.92
N LYS A 230 -26.23 -34.46 -0.81
CA LYS A 230 -25.66 -34.24 0.54
C LYS A 230 -24.25 -34.82 0.67
N ILE A 231 -24.01 -36.04 0.17
CA ILE A 231 -22.69 -36.68 0.21
C ILE A 231 -21.67 -35.91 -0.65
N ASP A 232 -22.05 -35.51 -1.87
CA ASP A 232 -21.20 -34.68 -2.74
C ASP A 232 -20.89 -33.32 -2.08
N ALA A 233 -21.88 -32.72 -1.44
CA ALA A 233 -21.72 -31.47 -0.71
C ALA A 233 -20.74 -31.61 0.46
N ILE A 234 -20.77 -32.68 1.27
CA ILE A 234 -19.81 -32.86 2.37
C ILE A 234 -18.36 -32.76 1.86
N VAL A 235 -18.06 -33.38 0.72
CA VAL A 235 -16.73 -33.35 0.12
C VAL A 235 -16.37 -31.94 -0.34
N LYS A 236 -17.28 -31.26 -1.05
CA LYS A 236 -17.07 -29.90 -1.57
C LYS A 236 -16.97 -28.86 -0.46
N PHE A 237 -17.86 -28.89 0.53
CA PHE A 237 -17.81 -28.01 1.70
C PHE A 237 -16.52 -28.25 2.51
N GLY A 238 -16.11 -29.51 2.70
CA GLY A 238 -14.86 -29.85 3.38
C GLY A 238 -13.63 -29.28 2.67
N SER A 239 -13.57 -29.44 1.35
CA SER A 239 -12.46 -28.90 0.55
C SER A 239 -12.48 -27.37 0.47
N ALA A 240 -13.66 -26.75 0.36
CA ALA A 240 -13.79 -25.30 0.36
C ALA A 240 -13.33 -24.69 1.70
N ARG A 241 -13.71 -25.33 2.82
CA ARG A 241 -13.30 -24.95 4.16
C ARG A 241 -11.79 -24.93 4.33
N GLU A 242 -11.10 -25.98 3.87
CA GLU A 242 -9.64 -26.07 3.89
C GLU A 242 -9.02 -24.92 3.10
N LYS A 243 -9.52 -24.66 1.88
CA LYS A 243 -9.02 -23.56 1.04
C LYS A 243 -9.19 -22.18 1.69
N PHE A 244 -10.34 -21.90 2.31
CA PHE A 244 -10.56 -20.63 3.03
C PHE A 244 -9.66 -20.51 4.26
N SER A 245 -9.46 -21.60 5.00
CA SER A 245 -8.54 -21.62 6.15
C SER A 245 -7.09 -21.35 5.73
N ASP A 246 -6.64 -21.97 4.64
CA ASP A 246 -5.31 -21.75 4.08
C ASP A 246 -5.14 -20.31 3.57
N ALA A 247 -6.14 -19.76 2.87
CA ALA A 247 -6.14 -18.37 2.42
C ALA A 247 -6.09 -17.39 3.61
N SER A 248 -6.91 -17.62 4.65
CA SER A 248 -6.91 -16.80 5.88
C SER A 248 -5.54 -16.81 6.56
N THR A 249 -4.88 -17.97 6.59
CA THR A 249 -3.53 -18.10 7.16
C THR A 249 -2.51 -17.25 6.40
N ILE A 250 -2.60 -17.24 5.07
CA ILE A 250 -1.73 -16.41 4.21
C ILE A 250 -2.01 -14.92 4.47
N TYR A 251 -3.27 -14.48 4.46
CA TYR A 251 -3.60 -13.08 4.72
C TYR A 251 -3.14 -12.61 6.11
N LYS A 252 -3.32 -13.42 7.15
CA LYS A 252 -2.82 -13.13 8.52
C LYS A 252 -1.31 -13.01 8.58
N SER A 253 -0.56 -13.81 7.81
CA SER A 253 0.90 -13.72 7.78
C SER A 253 1.41 -12.38 7.25
N HIS A 254 0.55 -11.63 6.55
CA HIS A 254 0.82 -10.29 6.05
C HIS A 254 0.10 -9.16 6.83
N ASN A 255 -0.63 -9.50 7.90
CA ASN A 255 -1.52 -8.61 8.67
C ASN A 255 -2.63 -7.95 7.83
N GLU A 256 -3.16 -8.69 6.85
CA GLU A 256 -4.34 -8.29 6.06
C GLU A 256 -5.61 -8.82 6.74
N ASP A 257 -5.93 -8.27 7.92
CA ASP A 257 -6.97 -8.80 8.82
C ASP A 257 -8.38 -8.80 8.21
N GLU A 258 -8.71 -7.80 7.38
CA GLU A 258 -10.00 -7.71 6.69
C GLU A 258 -10.23 -8.92 5.78
N LEU A 259 -9.27 -9.20 4.89
CA LEU A 259 -9.32 -10.35 3.98
C LEU A 259 -9.28 -11.69 4.75
N ALA A 260 -8.50 -11.75 5.83
CA ALA A 260 -8.46 -12.92 6.68
C ALA A 260 -9.82 -13.19 7.37
N ASN A 261 -10.53 -12.13 7.77
CA ASN A 261 -11.85 -12.22 8.39
C ASN A 261 -12.92 -12.63 7.37
N GLU A 262 -12.89 -12.12 6.14
CA GLU A 262 -13.79 -12.57 5.07
C GLU A 262 -13.69 -14.09 4.83
N CYS A 263 -12.46 -14.63 4.79
CA CYS A 263 -12.25 -16.08 4.69
C CYS A 263 -12.79 -16.85 5.91
N LYS A 264 -12.68 -16.24 7.09
CA LYS A 264 -13.21 -16.83 8.33
C LYS A 264 -14.74 -16.86 8.33
N GLU A 265 -15.40 -15.80 7.87
CA GLU A 265 -16.86 -15.77 7.73
C GLU A 265 -17.34 -16.91 6.81
N LYS A 266 -16.63 -17.17 5.71
CA LYS A 266 -16.93 -18.32 4.83
C LYS A 266 -16.71 -19.67 5.51
N THR A 267 -15.66 -19.78 6.32
CA THR A 267 -15.43 -20.99 7.13
C THR A 267 -16.56 -21.20 8.14
N ASP A 268 -17.01 -20.13 8.80
CA ASP A 268 -18.09 -20.17 9.79
C ASP A 268 -19.46 -20.48 9.14
N GLU A 269 -19.70 -20.01 7.91
CA GLU A 269 -20.87 -20.39 7.10
C GLU A 269 -20.90 -21.90 6.84
N ILE A 270 -19.75 -22.46 6.43
CA ILE A 270 -19.60 -23.90 6.18
C ILE A 270 -19.84 -24.70 7.48
N ASP A 271 -19.24 -24.27 8.59
CA ASP A 271 -19.31 -24.97 9.88
C ASP A 271 -20.72 -24.99 10.47
N LYS A 272 -21.61 -24.08 10.05
CA LYS A 272 -23.04 -24.11 10.40
C LYS A 272 -23.83 -25.17 9.63
N ILE A 273 -23.45 -25.47 8.39
CA ILE A 273 -24.18 -26.39 7.50
C ILE A 273 -23.65 -27.83 7.63
N MET A 274 -22.35 -27.97 7.82
CA MET A 274 -21.66 -29.26 7.83
C MET A 274 -22.24 -30.30 8.82
N PRO A 275 -22.61 -29.96 10.07
CA PRO A 275 -23.14 -30.94 11.02
C PRO A 275 -24.46 -31.57 10.55
N ALA A 276 -25.34 -30.79 9.94
CA ALA A 276 -26.62 -31.29 9.42
C ALA A 276 -26.38 -32.27 8.25
N LEU A 277 -25.51 -31.89 7.31
CA LEU A 277 -25.12 -32.76 6.20
C LEU A 277 -24.52 -34.10 6.68
N GLN A 278 -23.59 -34.03 7.63
CA GLN A 278 -22.93 -35.21 8.18
C GLN A 278 -23.89 -36.11 8.95
N SER A 279 -24.76 -35.53 9.80
CA SER A 279 -25.75 -36.29 10.56
C SER A 279 -26.68 -37.09 9.64
N ASP A 280 -27.20 -36.46 8.59
CA ASP A 280 -28.09 -37.11 7.63
C ASP A 280 -27.37 -38.22 6.85
N ALA A 281 -26.15 -37.96 6.38
CA ALA A 281 -25.36 -38.93 5.64
C ALA A 281 -24.96 -40.14 6.49
N PHE A 282 -24.51 -39.92 7.74
CA PHE A 282 -24.17 -41.00 8.65
C PHE A 282 -25.39 -41.80 9.09
N GLY A 283 -26.54 -41.14 9.35
CA GLY A 283 -27.80 -41.82 9.64
C GLY A 283 -28.22 -42.73 8.48
N PHE A 284 -28.11 -42.25 7.25
CA PHE A 284 -28.42 -43.05 6.07
C PHE A 284 -27.48 -44.25 5.88
N LEU A 285 -26.17 -44.05 6.02
CA LEU A 285 -25.18 -45.12 5.94
C LEU A 285 -25.38 -46.16 7.05
N PHE A 286 -25.74 -45.71 8.26
CA PHE A 286 -26.07 -46.59 9.37
C PHE A 286 -27.30 -47.47 9.06
N LEU A 287 -28.36 -46.90 8.49
CA LEU A 287 -29.55 -47.65 8.07
C LEU A 287 -29.23 -48.69 6.99
N ILE A 288 -28.40 -48.35 6.00
CA ILE A 288 -27.91 -49.30 4.99
C ILE A 288 -27.13 -50.43 5.65
N SER A 289 -26.20 -50.10 6.55
CA SER A 289 -25.40 -51.08 7.28
C SER A 289 -26.29 -52.02 8.10
N MET A 290 -27.26 -51.47 8.83
CA MET A 290 -28.20 -52.25 9.64
C MET A 290 -29.06 -53.20 8.77
N ALA A 291 -29.58 -52.71 7.63
CA ALA A 291 -30.32 -53.54 6.69
C ALA A 291 -29.47 -54.69 6.14
N PHE A 292 -28.21 -54.41 5.79
CA PHE A 292 -27.27 -55.43 5.31
C PHE A 292 -26.97 -56.47 6.38
N PHE A 293 -26.74 -56.05 7.64
CA PHE A 293 -26.57 -56.94 8.77
C PHE A 293 -27.79 -57.84 8.97
N LEU A 294 -29.01 -57.29 8.93
CA LEU A 294 -30.25 -58.07 9.05
C LEU A 294 -30.37 -59.13 7.95
N VAL A 295 -30.04 -58.78 6.70
CA VAL A 295 -30.03 -59.73 5.57
C VAL A 295 -29.02 -60.84 5.79
N ILE A 296 -27.78 -60.52 6.21
CA ILE A 296 -26.76 -61.52 6.51
C ILE A 296 -27.22 -62.44 7.64
N THR A 297 -27.74 -61.90 8.74
CA THR A 297 -28.23 -62.68 9.86
C THR A 297 -29.37 -63.60 9.42
N TYR A 298 -30.32 -63.11 8.63
CA TYR A 298 -31.40 -63.93 8.09
C TYR A 298 -30.89 -65.09 7.21
N LEU A 299 -29.96 -64.81 6.29
CA LEU A 299 -29.33 -65.83 5.46
C LEU A 299 -28.57 -66.87 6.29
N PHE A 300 -27.85 -66.42 7.32
CA PHE A 300 -27.12 -67.32 8.22
C PHE A 300 -28.06 -68.24 9.00
N LEU A 301 -29.16 -67.69 9.56
CA LEU A 301 -30.20 -68.48 10.23
C LEU A 301 -30.81 -69.52 9.28
N ARG A 302 -31.15 -69.13 8.05
CA ARG A 302 -31.68 -70.05 7.03
C ARG A 302 -30.71 -71.17 6.67
N ILE A 303 -29.41 -70.87 6.51
CA ILE A 303 -28.38 -71.88 6.24
C ILE A 303 -28.24 -72.82 7.44
N SER A 304 -28.29 -72.29 8.66
CA SER A 304 -28.21 -73.08 9.88
C SER A 304 -29.41 -74.03 10.03
N GLU A 305 -30.63 -73.55 9.78
CA GLU A 305 -31.85 -74.38 9.72
C GLU A 305 -31.71 -75.49 8.67
N TRP A 306 -31.24 -75.15 7.47
CA TRP A 306 -31.06 -76.13 6.39
C TRP A 306 -30.02 -77.20 6.76
N LYS A 307 -28.89 -76.80 7.35
CA LYS A 307 -27.88 -77.74 7.87
C LYS A 307 -28.46 -78.66 8.95
N LYS A 308 -29.27 -78.12 9.86
CA LYS A 308 -29.93 -78.90 10.90
C LYS A 308 -30.91 -79.90 10.29
N ALA A 309 -31.72 -79.48 9.32
CA ALA A 309 -32.65 -80.38 8.63
C ALA A 309 -31.93 -81.52 7.90
N ILE A 310 -30.80 -81.24 7.24
CA ILE A 310 -29.96 -82.28 6.62
C ILE A 310 -29.41 -83.24 7.68
N TYR A 311 -28.93 -82.71 8.80
CA TYR A 311 -28.42 -83.52 9.90
C TYR A 311 -29.51 -84.41 10.52
N ASP A 312 -30.69 -83.86 10.76
CA ASP A 312 -31.85 -84.58 11.31
C ASP A 312 -32.33 -85.70 10.35
N VAL A 313 -32.31 -85.46 9.02
CA VAL A 313 -32.60 -86.49 8.01
C VAL A 313 -31.53 -87.58 7.99
N SER A 314 -30.24 -87.21 7.99
CA SER A 314 -29.12 -88.16 8.04
C SER A 314 -29.20 -89.06 9.28
N LEU A 315 -29.51 -88.48 10.46
CA LEU A 315 -29.68 -89.21 11.70
C LEU A 315 -30.91 -90.15 11.65
N GLY A 316 -31.99 -89.71 11.01
CA GLY A 316 -33.18 -90.52 10.80
C GLY A 316 -32.92 -91.72 9.88
N ASP A 317 -32.15 -91.52 8.81
CA ASP A 317 -31.75 -92.60 7.91
C ASP A 317 -30.79 -93.60 8.58
N GLU A 318 -29.88 -93.12 9.45
CA GLU A 318 -29.04 -93.98 10.30
C GLU A 318 -29.87 -94.83 11.28
N ILE A 319 -30.88 -94.24 11.95
CA ILE A 319 -31.73 -94.95 12.92
C ILE A 319 -32.65 -95.98 12.24
N LEU A 320 -33.13 -95.70 11.03
CA LEU A 320 -33.99 -96.60 10.25
C LEU A 320 -33.21 -97.72 9.52
N GLY A 321 -31.88 -97.77 9.66
CA GLY A 321 -31.03 -98.75 8.99
C GLY A 321 -31.02 -98.60 7.47
N LYS A 322 -31.23 -97.38 6.95
CA LYS A 322 -31.23 -97.06 5.51
C LYS A 322 -29.86 -96.64 4.98
N VAL A 323 -28.82 -96.79 5.80
CA VAL A 323 -27.42 -96.58 5.43
C VAL A 323 -26.76 -97.91 5.15
#